data_AF-U9TZ48-F1
#
_entry.id   AF-U9TZ48-F1
#
_cell.length_a   1.000
_cell.length_b   1.000
_cell.length_c   1.000
_cell.angle_alpha   90.00
_cell.angle_beta   90.00
_cell.angle_gamma   90.00
#
_symmetry.space_group_name_H-M   'P 1'
#
loop_
_entity.id
_entity.type
_entity.pdbx_description
1 polymer ?
#
loop_
_entity_poly.entity_id
_entity_poly.type
_entity_poly.pdbx_seq_one_letter_code
_entity_poly.pdbx_strand_id
1 'polypeptide(L)'
;MCKFGLEENNRIRHSVRMYGHLDDCFIRISKILPQYTPEQIENHYNKYLDEEALPINYERILETYEKLQAINIKNERLRKLVFICQEFYSSLKKSVEQKIHIYI
;
A
#
# COMPACT_ATOMS: atom_id res chain seq x y z
N MET A 1 -1.43 -21.00 -21.51
CA MET A 1 -1.59 -20.15 -20.31
C MET A 1 -0.70 -20.69 -19.22
N CYS A 2 0.33 -19.93 -18.82
CA CYS A 2 1.01 -20.18 -17.54
C CYS A 2 -0.01 -19.99 -16.42
N LYS A 3 -0.14 -20.98 -15.53
CA LYS A 3 -1.04 -20.89 -14.37
C LYS A 3 -0.22 -20.40 -13.18
N PHE A 4 -0.47 -19.17 -12.76
CA PHE A 4 0.03 -18.66 -11.49
C PHE A 4 -0.74 -19.33 -10.35
N GLY A 5 -0.01 -19.95 -9.41
CA GLY A 5 -0.55 -20.51 -8.19
C GLY A 5 -0.75 -19.46 -7.10
N LEU A 6 -1.33 -19.90 -5.98
CA LEU A 6 -1.62 -19.03 -4.84
C LEU A 6 -0.36 -18.39 -4.25
N GLU A 7 0.74 -19.14 -4.15
CA GLU A 7 2.00 -18.61 -3.62
C GLU A 7 2.59 -17.54 -4.53
N GLU A 8 2.56 -17.75 -5.86
CA GLU A 8 3.06 -16.77 -6.81
C GLU A 8 2.20 -15.50 -6.81
N ASN A 9 0.87 -15.65 -6.75
CA ASN A 9 -0.06 -14.51 -6.61
C ASN A 9 0.24 -13.67 -5.37
N ASN A 10 0.50 -14.32 -4.23
CA ASN A 10 0.84 -13.64 -2.98
C ASN A 10 2.19 -12.91 -3.08
N ARG A 11 3.20 -13.53 -3.69
CA ARG A 11 4.51 -12.91 -3.92
C ARG A 11 4.40 -11.71 -4.85
N ILE A 12 3.60 -11.80 -5.92
CA ILE A 12 3.35 -10.69 -6.84
C ILE A 12 2.67 -9.52 -6.10
N ARG A 13 1.56 -9.75 -5.39
CA ARG A 13 0.87 -8.69 -4.62
C ARG A 13 1.80 -8.02 -3.61
N HIS A 14 2.56 -8.81 -2.86
CA HIS A 14 3.50 -8.26 -1.89
C HIS A 14 4.58 -7.41 -2.54
N SER A 15 5.13 -7.88 -3.67
CA SER A 15 6.21 -7.18 -4.37
C SER A 15 5.71 -5.91 -5.07
N VAL A 16 4.51 -5.91 -5.64
CA VAL A 16 3.91 -4.69 -6.21
C VAL A 16 3.61 -3.67 -5.10
N ARG A 17 3.18 -4.08 -3.90
CA ARG A 17 3.06 -3.16 -2.76
C ARG A 17 4.38 -2.51 -2.34
N MET A 18 5.50 -3.23 -2.48
CA MET A 18 6.83 -2.74 -2.10
C MET A 18 7.49 -1.90 -3.18
N TYR A 19 7.36 -2.31 -4.45
CA TYR A 19 8.12 -1.77 -5.58
C TYR A 19 7.25 -1.13 -6.66
N GLY A 20 5.93 -1.12 -6.54
CA GLY A 20 5.00 -0.66 -7.58
C GLY A 20 5.13 0.83 -7.93
N HIS A 21 5.84 1.60 -7.12
CA HIS A 21 6.21 2.99 -7.40
C HIS A 21 7.47 3.13 -8.27
N LEU A 22 8.14 2.03 -8.60
CA LEU A 22 9.34 2.00 -9.43
C LEU A 22 8.99 1.50 -10.84
N ASP A 23 9.53 2.17 -11.86
CA ASP A 23 9.31 1.79 -13.28
C ASP A 23 9.81 0.37 -13.60
N ASP A 24 10.77 -0.15 -12.83
CA ASP A 24 11.34 -1.48 -12.99
C ASP A 24 10.68 -2.55 -12.09
N CYS A 25 9.49 -2.29 -11.53
CA CYS A 25 8.79 -3.17 -10.60
C CYS A 25 8.72 -4.62 -11.11
N PHE A 26 8.16 -4.84 -12.30
CA PHE A 26 7.97 -6.19 -12.84
C PHE A 26 9.28 -6.87 -13.22
N ILE A 27 10.33 -6.11 -13.55
CA ILE A 27 11.69 -6.62 -13.75
C ILE A 27 12.28 -7.15 -12.43
N ARG A 28 11.98 -6.49 -11.30
CA ARG A 28 12.39 -6.99 -9.98
C ARG A 28 11.60 -8.23 -9.59
N ILE A 29 10.31 -8.26 -9.87
CA ILE A 29 9.45 -9.42 -9.57
C ILE A 29 9.89 -10.63 -10.40
N SER A 30 10.28 -10.46 -11.67
CA SER A 30 10.78 -11.56 -12.49
C SER A 30 12.10 -12.13 -11.98
N LYS A 31 12.90 -11.37 -11.22
CA LYS A 31 14.10 -11.90 -10.54
C LYS A 31 13.73 -12.77 -9.33
N ILE A 32 12.57 -12.52 -8.70
CA ILE A 32 12.04 -13.30 -7.56
C ILE A 32 11.30 -14.55 -8.07
N LEU A 33 10.61 -14.43 -9.21
CA LEU A 33 9.88 -15.49 -9.89
C LEU A 33 10.49 -15.72 -11.28
N PRO A 34 11.70 -16.30 -11.36
CA PRO A 34 12.45 -16.45 -12.61
C PRO A 34 11.75 -17.33 -13.66
N GLN A 35 10.73 -18.10 -13.25
CA GLN A 35 9.90 -18.88 -14.15
C GLN A 35 8.94 -18.03 -15.02
N TYR A 36 8.78 -16.74 -14.71
CA TYR A 36 7.88 -15.84 -15.43
C TYR A 36 8.62 -14.59 -15.94
N THR A 37 8.29 -14.15 -17.16
CA THR A 37 8.82 -12.90 -17.69
C THR A 37 8.12 -11.70 -17.02
N PRO A 38 8.75 -10.50 -17.00
CA PRO A 38 8.11 -9.28 -16.51
C PRO A 38 6.73 -9.04 -17.13
N GLU A 39 6.63 -9.22 -18.44
CA GLU A 39 5.38 -9.05 -19.21
C GLU A 39 4.30 -10.06 -18.81
N GLN A 40 4.66 -11.32 -18.51
CA GLN A 40 3.70 -12.32 -18.02
C GLN A 40 3.16 -11.95 -16.64
N ILE A 41 4.03 -11.42 -15.78
CA ILE A 41 3.67 -10.99 -14.43
C ILE A 41 2.78 -9.75 -14.48
N GLU A 42 3.14 -8.76 -15.28
CA GLU A 42 2.37 -7.52 -15.47
C GLU A 42 0.96 -7.82 -16.01
N ASN A 43 0.88 -8.59 -17.10
CA ASN A 43 -0.42 -8.97 -17.68
C ASN A 43 -1.28 -9.76 -16.68
N HIS A 44 -0.68 -10.66 -15.90
CA HIS A 44 -1.41 -11.42 -14.89
C HIS A 44 -1.86 -10.53 -13.73
N TYR A 45 -1.01 -9.60 -13.29
CA TYR A 45 -1.33 -8.64 -12.25
C TYR A 45 -2.51 -7.78 -12.68
N ASN A 46 -2.38 -7.04 -13.79
CA ASN A 46 -3.42 -6.14 -14.30
C ASN A 46 -4.77 -6.84 -14.55
N LYS A 47 -4.75 -8.12 -14.92
CA LYS A 47 -5.96 -8.87 -15.27
C LYS A 47 -6.64 -9.55 -14.07
N TYR A 48 -5.88 -9.95 -13.04
CA TYR A 48 -6.39 -10.85 -11.99
C TYR A 48 -6.02 -10.45 -10.55
N LEU A 49 -5.01 -9.61 -10.36
CA LEU A 49 -4.51 -9.23 -9.03
C LEU A 49 -4.54 -7.73 -8.78
N ASP A 50 -4.66 -6.91 -9.83
CA ASP A 50 -4.97 -5.50 -9.79
C ASP A 50 -6.46 -5.35 -9.45
N GLU A 51 -6.77 -5.85 -8.25
CA GLU A 51 -7.90 -5.34 -7.49
C GLU A 51 -7.56 -3.85 -7.30
N GLU A 52 -8.18 -2.98 -8.12
CA GLU A 52 -8.32 -1.55 -7.84
C GLU A 52 -8.27 -1.38 -6.34
N ALA A 53 -7.20 -0.74 -5.86
CA ALA A 53 -6.87 -0.58 -4.46
C ALA A 53 -8.16 -0.54 -3.65
N LEU A 54 -8.47 -1.62 -2.90
CA LEU A 54 -9.55 -1.58 -1.92
C LEU A 54 -9.39 -0.23 -1.24
N PRO A 55 -10.38 0.69 -1.40
CA PRO A 55 -10.19 2.07 -1.01
C PRO A 55 -9.70 1.99 0.42
N ILE A 56 -8.53 2.58 0.68
CA ILE A 56 -7.93 2.59 2.00
C ILE A 56 -9.09 2.91 2.94
N ASN A 57 -9.50 1.94 3.76
CA ASN A 57 -10.72 2.09 4.54
C ASN A 57 -10.35 3.03 5.68
N TYR A 58 -10.48 4.32 5.40
CA TYR A 58 -10.08 5.42 6.29
C TYR A 58 -10.83 5.32 7.62
N GLU A 59 -12.07 4.82 7.62
CA GLU A 59 -12.83 4.56 8.85
C GLU A 59 -12.13 3.51 9.71
N ARG A 60 -11.68 2.40 9.12
CA ARG A 60 -10.96 1.35 9.86
C ARG A 60 -9.61 1.83 10.40
N ILE A 61 -8.91 2.70 9.66
CA ILE A 61 -7.66 3.31 10.11
C ILE A 61 -7.93 4.30 11.25
N LEU A 62 -8.96 5.13 11.12
CA LEU A 62 -9.37 6.10 12.14
C LEU A 62 -9.79 5.40 13.43
N GLU A 63 -10.62 4.37 13.34
CA GLU A 63 -11.05 3.57 14.49
C GLU A 63 -9.86 2.90 15.20
N THR A 64 -8.87 2.43 14.43
CA THR A 64 -7.63 1.87 14.98
C THR A 64 -6.81 2.93 15.69
N TYR A 65 -6.71 4.13 15.11
CA TYR A 65 -5.97 5.26 15.69
C TYR A 65 -6.62 5.76 16.98
N GLU A 66 -7.95 5.90 17.02
CA GLU A 66 -8.71 6.26 18.22
C GLU A 66 -8.56 5.22 19.33
N LYS A 67 -8.62 3.92 18.98
CA LYS A 67 -8.33 2.83 19.92
C LYS A 67 -6.91 2.90 20.48
N LEU A 68 -5.92 3.21 19.64
CA LEU A 68 -4.53 3.38 20.07
C LEU A 68 -4.33 4.63 20.95
N GLN A 69 -5.06 5.71 20.70
CA GLN A 69 -5.05 6.89 21.59
C GLN A 69 -5.71 6.61 22.94
N ALA A 70 -6.79 5.82 22.96
CA ALA A 70 -7.54 5.46 24.16
C ALA A 70 -6.74 4.49 25.07
N ILE A 71 -5.87 3.66 24.51
CA ILE A 71 -4.90 2.88 25.28
C ILE A 71 -3.90 3.88 25.87
N ASN A 72 -3.94 4.11 27.18
CA ASN A 72 -3.00 5.00 27.87
C ASN A 72 -1.55 4.49 27.73
N ILE A 73 -0.87 4.93 26.67
CA ILE A 73 0.41 4.39 26.23
C ILE A 73 1.52 4.86 27.20
N LYS A 74 1.89 4.00 28.15
CA LYS A 74 3.13 4.10 28.95
C LYS A 74 4.39 3.75 28.14
N ASN A 75 4.26 3.33 26.89
CA ASN A 75 5.39 2.91 26.04
C ASN A 75 5.84 4.02 25.07
N GLU A 76 7.05 4.56 25.30
CA GLU A 76 7.62 5.67 24.54
C GLU A 76 7.72 5.40 23.02
N ARG A 77 7.95 4.14 22.61
CA ARG A 77 8.07 3.78 21.18
C ARG A 77 6.73 3.91 20.45
N LEU A 78 5.64 3.55 21.12
CA LEU A 78 4.30 3.69 20.56
C LEU A 78 3.84 5.16 20.52
N ARG A 79 4.27 6.00 21.48
CA ARG A 79 4.03 7.45 21.41
C ARG A 79 4.71 8.08 20.19
N LYS A 80 5.95 7.69 19.89
CA LYS A 80 6.66 8.14 18.68
C LYS A 80 5.93 7.71 17.41
N LEU A 81 5.39 6.48 17.39
CA LEU A 81 4.59 5.99 16.27
C LEU A 81 3.29 6.78 16.09
N VAL A 82 2.56 7.05 17.18
CA VAL A 82 1.33 7.86 17.16
C VAL A 82 1.61 9.28 16.67
N PHE A 83 2.71 9.89 17.10
CA PHE A 83 3.13 11.22 16.65
C PHE A 83 3.44 11.24 15.14
N ILE A 84 4.18 10.26 14.63
CA ILE A 84 4.48 10.14 13.19
C ILE A 84 3.18 9.98 12.37
N CYS A 85 2.25 9.14 12.84
CA CYS A 85 0.95 8.97 12.17
C CYS A 85 0.14 10.28 12.14
N GLN A 86 0.19 11.08 13.21
CA GLN A 86 -0.54 12.34 13.32
C GLN A 86 0.02 13.43 12.39
N GLU A 87 1.35 13.52 12.27
CA GLU A 87 2.02 14.43 11.32
C GLU A 87 1.70 14.04 9.87
N PHE A 88 1.74 12.74 9.56
CA PHE A 88 1.42 12.25 8.23
C PHE A 88 -0.05 12.53 7.84
N TYR A 89 -0.99 12.29 8.76
CA TYR A 89 -2.40 12.62 8.57
C TYR A 89 -2.62 14.12 8.34
N SER A 90 -1.98 14.98 9.14
CA SER A 90 -2.13 16.43 9.03
C SER A 90 -1.57 16.97 7.71
N SER A 91 -0.47 16.40 7.22
CA SER A 91 0.12 16.72 5.92
C SER A 91 -0.78 16.31 4.76
N LEU A 92 -1.35 15.10 4.83
CA LEU A 92 -2.32 14.62 3.85
C LEU A 92 -3.58 15.48 3.81
N LYS A 93 -4.14 15.82 4.97
CA LYS A 93 -5.33 16.67 5.07
C LYS A 93 -5.10 18.04 4.41
N LYS A 94 -3.97 18.69 4.70
CA LYS A 94 -3.60 19.96 4.05
C LYS A 94 -3.44 19.82 2.53
N SER A 95 -2.85 18.73 2.05
CA SER A 95 -2.68 18.48 0.62
C SER A 95 -4.01 18.31 -0.11
N VAL A 96 -4.98 17.63 0.52
CA VAL A 96 -6.34 17.49 0.01
C VAL A 96 -7.07 18.83 0.01
N GLU A 97 -6.98 19.60 1.10
CA GLU A 97 -7.61 20.93 1.20
C GLU A 97 -7.03 21.95 0.19
N GLN A 98 -5.71 21.92 -0.05
CA GLN A 98 -5.07 22.78 -1.06
C GLN A 98 -5.45 22.39 -2.49
N LYS A 99 -5.64 21.10 -2.77
CA LYS A 99 -6.13 20.66 -4.09
C LYS A 99 -7.55 21.12 -4.37
N ILE A 100 -8.41 21.24 -3.35
CA ILE A 100 -9.79 21.75 -3.52
C ILE A 100 -9.77 23.25 -3.89
N HIS A 101 -8.81 24.03 -3.39
CA HIS A 101 -8.70 25.46 -3.71
C HIS A 101 -8.17 25.82 -5.11
N ILE A 102 -7.63 24.85 -5.87
CA ILE A 102 -7.16 25.10 -7.25
C ILE A 102 -8.31 24.91 -8.28
N TYR A 103 -9.44 24.34 -7.86
CA TYR A 103 -10.59 24.02 -8.71
C TYR A 103 -11.84 24.89 -8.44
N ILE A 104 -11.71 26.01 -7.72
CA ILE A 104 -12.77 27.03 -7.54
C ILE A 104 -12.31 28.32 -8.23
#